data_AF-A0A7L3Z3Y7-F1
#
_entry.id   AF-A0A7L3Z3Y7-F1
#
_cell.length_a   1.000
_cell.length_b   1.000
_cell.length_c   1.000
_cell.angle_alpha   90.00
_cell.angle_beta   90.00
_cell.angle_gamma   90.00
#
_symmetry.space_group_name_H-M   'P 1'
#
loop_
_entity.id
_entity.type
_entity.pdbx_description
1 polymer ?
#
loop_
_entity_poly.entity_id
_entity_poly.type
_entity_poly.pdbx_seq_one_letter_code
_entity_poly.pdbx_strand_id
1 'polypeptide(L)'
;GTTCVLVSFPFIFNPCLGCKDNTPQWAAFIYYLPFIIIFQFGWAATQISHLSLIPELVTSDHEKVELTAFRYAFTVMANITVYGLAWLLLNFQVDQSDRTEHLGIQDVPIFRNLSLIVVGLGAVFSLIFHLGTKEKPYPPGSLPQLEESTPLLQKEPMSPMRPLLIWKDWLLEPAFYQVAVLYMSTRLIVNLSQTYIAMYLTNSLLLPKKYIATIPLVMYVSGFLSSFLMKPVNKWIGRNLTYFVGILVVLAFASWVTLARQIGAEIYGAAVLLGAGSATILVTSLSMTADLIGTNTHSGAFVYGAMSFTDKMANGLAVMVIQNLHPCPTELCCPACISFYHWVMVLVTGGIAIAAIASLCCIMVWPIRVRYRE
;
A
#
# COMPACT_ATOMS: atom_id res chain seq x y z
N GLY A 1 -4.11 18.46 -3.91
CA GLY A 1 -3.41 17.17 -3.78
C GLY A 1 -1.91 17.36 -3.79
N THR A 2 -1.30 17.50 -4.97
CA THR A 2 0.16 17.59 -5.16
C THR A 2 0.84 18.62 -4.26
N THR A 3 0.34 19.86 -4.23
CA THR A 3 0.92 20.92 -3.40
C THR A 3 0.98 20.55 -1.93
N CYS A 4 -0.05 19.90 -1.39
CA CYS A 4 -0.06 19.43 0.00
C CYS A 4 1.09 18.46 0.25
N VAL A 5 1.28 17.47 -0.64
CA VAL A 5 2.36 16.48 -0.52
C VAL A 5 3.74 17.14 -0.63
N LEU A 6 3.95 18.03 -1.61
CA LEU A 6 5.23 18.73 -1.80
C LEU A 6 5.62 19.57 -0.59
N VAL A 7 4.64 20.26 0.01
CA VAL A 7 4.89 21.11 1.17
C VAL A 7 5.10 20.27 2.43
N SER A 8 4.27 19.25 2.69
CA SER A 8 4.31 18.55 3.98
C SER A 8 5.39 17.47 4.08
N PHE A 9 5.71 16.77 2.99
CA PHE A 9 6.60 15.61 3.02
C PHE A 9 8.02 15.93 3.53
N PRO A 10 8.67 17.04 3.12
CA PRO A 10 9.97 17.41 3.67
C PRO A 10 9.95 17.61 5.19
N PHE A 11 8.87 18.12 5.78
CA PHE A 11 8.79 18.35 7.22
C PHE A 11 8.51 17.08 8.02
N ILE A 12 7.96 16.04 7.40
CA ILE A 12 7.74 14.74 8.05
C ILE A 12 9.05 13.97 8.22
N PHE A 13 9.94 14.05 7.23
CA PHE A 13 11.17 13.26 7.17
C PHE A 13 12.44 14.03 7.55
N ASN A 14 12.30 15.30 7.91
CA ASN A 14 13.38 16.11 8.47
C ASN A 14 13.21 16.30 9.97
N PRO A 15 14.33 16.44 10.73
CA PRO A 15 14.26 16.80 12.13
C PRO A 15 13.45 18.09 12.30
N CYS A 16 12.59 18.11 13.31
CA CYS A 16 11.70 19.22 13.58
C CYS A 16 12.46 20.52 13.84
N LEU A 17 11.95 21.61 13.26
CA LEU A 17 12.56 22.93 13.35
C LEU A 17 12.54 23.42 14.80
N GLY A 18 13.72 23.53 15.41
CA GLY A 18 13.87 24.01 16.79
C GLY A 18 13.80 22.92 17.88
N CYS A 19 13.63 21.65 17.51
CA CYS A 19 13.79 20.55 18.45
C CYS A 19 15.26 20.34 18.79
N LYS A 20 15.55 20.26 20.09
CA LYS A 20 16.86 19.85 20.65
C LYS A 20 16.79 18.43 21.19
N ASP A 21 17.93 17.85 21.56
CA ASP A 21 18.01 16.47 22.09
C ASP A 21 17.13 16.23 23.34
N ASN A 22 16.86 17.28 24.13
CA ASN A 22 15.99 17.22 25.32
C ASN A 22 14.50 17.53 25.04
N THR A 23 14.08 17.59 23.78
CA THR A 23 12.68 17.90 23.46
C THR A 23 11.78 16.72 23.86
N PRO A 24 10.73 16.94 24.67
CA PRO A 24 9.87 15.84 25.08
C PRO A 24 9.09 15.29 23.87
N GLN A 25 8.86 13.97 23.87
CA GLN A 25 8.24 13.27 22.74
C GLN A 25 6.86 13.83 22.34
N TRP A 26 6.06 14.28 23.32
CA TRP A 26 4.74 14.88 23.06
C TRP A 26 4.83 16.17 22.25
N ALA A 27 5.89 16.97 22.43
CA ALA A 27 6.07 18.22 21.69
C ALA A 27 6.49 17.92 20.24
N ALA A 28 7.36 16.93 20.04
CA ALA A 28 7.68 16.42 18.70
C ALA A 28 6.43 15.87 18.00
N PHE A 29 5.59 15.12 18.70
CA PHE A 29 4.31 14.63 18.19
C PHE A 29 3.41 15.77 17.70
N ILE A 30 3.21 16.82 18.51
CA ILE A 30 2.40 17.99 18.13
C ILE A 30 2.98 18.69 16.90
N TYR A 31 4.30 18.79 16.77
CA TYR A 31 4.95 19.39 15.61
C TYR A 31 4.68 18.61 14.31
N TYR A 32 4.83 17.28 14.33
CA TYR A 32 4.66 16.47 13.12
C TYR A 32 3.19 16.26 12.73
N LEU A 33 2.26 16.32 13.69
CA LEU A 33 0.83 16.08 13.49
C LEU A 33 0.21 16.87 12.32
N PRO A 34 0.31 18.21 12.22
CA PRO A 34 -0.30 18.96 11.12
C PRO A 34 0.26 18.57 9.75
N PHE A 35 1.57 18.32 9.66
CA PHE A 35 2.20 17.91 8.40
C PHE A 35 1.73 16.52 7.96
N ILE A 36 1.59 15.58 8.89
CA ILE A 36 1.05 14.24 8.61
C ILE A 36 -0.40 14.34 8.12
N ILE A 37 -1.24 15.18 8.76
CA ILE A 37 -2.63 15.38 8.33
C ILE A 37 -2.69 15.94 6.90
N ILE A 38 -1.91 16.98 6.62
CA ILE A 38 -1.84 17.60 5.28
C ILE A 38 -1.33 16.59 4.24
N PHE A 39 -0.32 15.79 4.60
CA PHE A 39 0.21 14.74 3.73
C PHE A 39 -0.85 13.69 3.40
N GLN A 40 -1.55 13.17 4.40
CA GLN A 40 -2.55 12.12 4.20
C GLN A 40 -3.74 12.61 3.39
N PHE A 41 -4.17 13.86 3.59
CA PHE A 41 -5.16 14.52 2.74
C PHE A 41 -4.64 14.67 1.31
N GLY A 42 -3.42 15.20 1.15
CA GLY A 42 -2.78 15.39 -0.15
C GLY A 42 -2.65 14.10 -0.95
N TRP A 43 -2.19 13.03 -0.29
CA TRP A 43 -2.05 11.69 -0.84
C TRP A 43 -3.39 11.08 -1.25
N ALA A 44 -4.41 11.17 -0.39
CA ALA A 44 -5.75 10.67 -0.73
C ALA A 44 -6.35 11.41 -1.92
N ALA A 45 -6.22 12.74 -1.95
CA ALA A 45 -6.72 13.56 -3.05
C ALA A 45 -6.04 13.20 -4.39
N THR A 46 -4.71 13.08 -4.44
CA THR A 46 -4.02 12.69 -5.69
C THR A 46 -4.35 11.27 -6.11
N GLN A 47 -4.37 10.32 -5.17
CA GLN A 47 -4.58 8.91 -5.46
C GLN A 47 -5.99 8.62 -5.98
N ILE A 48 -7.02 9.19 -5.33
CA ILE A 48 -8.42 8.96 -5.68
C ILE A 48 -8.76 9.67 -6.99
N SER A 49 -8.35 10.94 -7.17
CA SER A 49 -8.58 11.65 -8.42
C SER A 49 -7.92 10.97 -9.62
N HIS A 50 -6.72 10.41 -9.46
CA HIS A 50 -6.09 9.65 -10.55
C HIS A 50 -6.80 8.31 -10.81
N LEU A 51 -7.38 7.66 -9.78
CA LEU A 51 -8.18 6.44 -9.95
C LEU A 51 -9.47 6.71 -10.73
N SER A 52 -10.14 7.84 -10.47
CA SER A 52 -11.38 8.23 -11.15
C SER A 52 -11.14 8.74 -12.57
N LEU A 53 -9.98 9.35 -12.84
CA LEU A 53 -9.63 9.87 -14.17
C LEU A 53 -9.37 8.77 -15.20
N ILE A 54 -8.83 7.60 -14.79
CA ILE A 54 -8.51 6.49 -15.71
C ILE A 54 -9.69 6.07 -16.60
N PRO A 55 -10.90 5.77 -16.08
CA PRO A 55 -12.03 5.40 -16.92
C PRO A 55 -12.54 6.54 -17.82
N GLU A 56 -12.21 7.80 -17.55
CA GLU A 56 -12.60 8.94 -18.39
C GLU A 56 -11.63 9.18 -19.55
N LEU A 57 -10.35 8.83 -19.38
CA LEU A 57 -9.32 9.01 -20.42
C LEU A 57 -9.36 7.94 -21.52
N VAL A 58 -10.03 6.82 -21.29
CA VAL A 58 -9.99 5.63 -22.15
C VAL A 58 -11.36 5.35 -22.73
N THR A 59 -11.41 4.95 -23.99
CA THR A 59 -12.68 4.66 -24.69
C THR A 59 -13.01 3.17 -24.72
N SER A 60 -12.03 2.33 -24.41
CA SER A 60 -12.14 0.87 -24.43
C SER A 60 -11.76 0.26 -23.07
N ASP A 61 -12.45 -0.82 -22.68
CA ASP A 61 -12.11 -1.61 -21.49
C ASP A 61 -10.68 -2.18 -21.56
N HIS A 62 -10.16 -2.45 -22.77
CA HIS A 62 -8.79 -2.91 -22.95
C HIS A 62 -7.78 -1.82 -22.57
N GLU A 63 -7.97 -0.60 -23.06
CA GLU A 63 -7.13 0.57 -22.75
C GLU A 63 -7.17 0.91 -21.24
N LYS A 64 -8.34 0.75 -20.61
CA LYS A 64 -8.51 0.95 -19.17
C LYS A 64 -7.64 0.00 -18.35
N VAL A 65 -7.63 -1.29 -18.71
CA VAL A 65 -6.81 -2.30 -18.03
C VAL A 65 -5.32 -2.01 -18.24
N GLU A 66 -4.94 -1.60 -19.45
CA GLU A 66 -3.57 -1.27 -19.80
C GLU A 66 -3.04 -0.03 -19.05
N LEU A 67 -3.80 1.07 -19.03
CA LEU A 67 -3.44 2.28 -18.31
C LEU A 67 -3.34 2.04 -16.79
N THR A 68 -4.24 1.22 -16.24
CA THR A 68 -4.19 0.78 -14.84
C THR A 68 -2.93 -0.03 -14.56
N ALA A 69 -2.55 -0.92 -15.48
CA ALA A 69 -1.33 -1.72 -15.36
C ALA A 69 -0.06 -0.86 -15.39
N PHE A 70 0.02 0.11 -16.31
CA PHE A 70 1.14 1.05 -16.36
C PHE A 70 1.28 1.85 -15.07
N ARG A 71 0.17 2.37 -14.52
CA ARG A 71 0.20 3.09 -13.25
C ARG A 71 0.74 2.24 -12.10
N TYR A 72 0.29 0.98 -12.00
CA TYR A 72 0.80 0.06 -10.99
C TYR A 72 2.29 -0.22 -11.20
N ALA A 73 2.72 -0.45 -12.45
CA ALA A 73 4.13 -0.65 -12.77
C ALA A 73 4.99 0.56 -12.37
N PHE A 74 4.56 1.79 -12.68
CA PHE A 74 5.27 3.01 -12.25
C PHE A 74 5.32 3.16 -10.72
N THR A 75 4.27 2.74 -10.01
CA THR A 75 4.27 2.73 -8.53
C THR A 75 5.31 1.76 -7.99
N VAL A 76 5.41 0.56 -8.58
CA VAL A 76 6.42 -0.43 -8.17
C VAL A 76 7.83 0.04 -8.53
N MET A 77 8.03 0.61 -9.72
CA MET A 77 9.29 1.22 -10.13
C MET A 77 9.72 2.34 -9.18
N ALA A 78 8.79 3.22 -8.76
CA ALA A 78 9.10 4.27 -7.79
C ALA A 78 9.59 3.69 -6.45
N ASN A 79 8.95 2.62 -5.94
CA ASN A 79 9.42 1.93 -4.74
C ASN A 79 10.83 1.35 -4.92
N ILE A 80 11.08 0.66 -6.04
CA ILE A 80 12.41 0.11 -6.38
C ILE A 80 13.45 1.23 -6.42
N THR A 81 13.15 2.37 -7.04
CA THR A 81 14.03 3.54 -7.08
C THR A 81 14.31 4.09 -5.68
N VAL A 82 13.31 4.24 -4.81
CA VAL A 82 13.50 4.72 -3.43
C VAL A 82 14.42 3.80 -2.64
N TYR A 83 14.19 2.48 -2.67
CA TYR A 83 15.05 1.53 -1.96
C TYR A 83 16.45 1.41 -2.59
N GLY A 84 16.55 1.51 -3.91
CA GLY A 84 17.84 1.56 -4.62
C GLY A 84 18.65 2.80 -4.23
N LEU A 85 18.02 3.97 -4.15
CA LEU A 85 18.65 5.20 -3.68
C LEU A 85 19.04 5.10 -2.20
N ALA A 86 18.18 4.55 -1.35
CA ALA A 86 18.50 4.31 0.06
C ALA A 86 19.71 3.38 0.22
N TRP A 87 19.76 2.29 -0.55
CA TRP A 87 20.88 1.35 -0.56
C TRP A 87 22.18 2.03 -1.02
N LEU A 88 22.12 2.82 -2.09
CA LEU A 88 23.24 3.58 -2.63
C LEU A 88 23.80 4.55 -1.57
N LEU A 89 22.92 5.36 -0.97
CA LEU A 89 23.31 6.36 0.03
C LEU A 89 23.86 5.72 1.31
N LEU A 90 23.28 4.61 1.77
CA LEU A 90 23.76 3.88 2.93
C LEU A 90 25.11 3.22 2.67
N ASN A 91 25.34 2.61 1.50
CA ASN A 91 26.61 1.93 1.21
C ASN A 91 27.78 2.89 0.99
N PHE A 92 27.56 4.04 0.34
CA PHE A 92 28.63 5.02 0.14
C PHE A 92 29.19 5.61 1.45
N GLN A 93 28.49 5.45 2.58
CA GLN A 93 28.94 5.94 3.88
C GLN A 93 29.45 4.83 4.83
N VAL A 94 29.33 3.55 4.45
CA VAL A 94 29.94 2.44 5.23
C VAL A 94 31.47 2.48 5.16
N ASP A 95 32.06 3.13 4.14
CA ASP A 95 33.51 3.31 4.02
C ASP A 95 34.11 4.40 4.94
N GLN A 96 33.30 5.09 5.76
CA GLN A 96 33.81 5.99 6.82
C GLN A 96 33.88 5.24 8.17
N SER A 97 35.11 4.97 8.58
CA SER A 97 35.58 3.92 9.48
C SER A 97 35.30 4.09 11.00
N ASP A 98 34.11 4.49 11.46
CA ASP A 98 33.85 4.51 12.92
C ASP A 98 32.36 4.57 13.36
N ARG A 99 31.42 4.06 12.55
CA ARG A 99 29.98 4.13 12.89
C ARG A 99 29.38 2.78 13.30
N THR A 100 28.63 2.82 14.40
CA THR A 100 27.87 1.71 14.98
C THR A 100 26.92 1.07 13.96
N GLU A 101 26.81 -0.26 13.99
CA GLU A 101 25.94 -1.07 13.11
C GLU A 101 24.43 -0.81 13.31
N HIS A 102 24.03 0.05 14.25
CA HIS A 102 22.64 0.33 14.64
C HIS A 102 22.19 1.72 14.19
N LEU A 103 20.98 1.81 13.60
CA LEU A 103 20.41 3.06 13.09
C LEU A 103 20.39 4.13 14.19
N GLY A 104 20.85 5.33 13.88
CA GLY A 104 20.94 6.40 14.89
C GLY A 104 20.77 7.79 14.31
N ILE A 105 20.86 8.79 15.18
CA ILE A 105 20.74 10.23 14.82
C ILE A 105 21.77 10.62 13.73
N GLN A 106 22.89 9.92 13.69
CA GLN A 106 23.95 10.12 12.69
C GLN A 106 23.51 9.82 11.24
N ASP A 107 22.44 9.05 11.06
CA ASP A 107 21.89 8.67 9.75
C ASP A 107 20.82 9.67 9.26
N VAL A 108 20.42 10.66 10.09
CA VAL A 108 19.41 11.67 9.75
C VAL A 108 19.71 12.42 8.43
N PRO A 109 20.95 12.85 8.14
CA PRO A 109 21.26 13.50 6.86
C PRO A 109 20.98 12.61 5.64
N ILE A 110 21.10 11.29 5.78
CA ILE A 110 20.85 10.30 4.72
C ILE A 110 19.36 10.31 4.38
N PHE A 111 18.52 10.12 5.38
CA PHE A 111 17.06 10.08 5.22
C PHE A 111 16.52 11.43 4.74
N ARG A 112 17.10 12.54 5.20
CA ARG A 112 16.81 13.88 4.66
C ARG A 112 17.09 13.96 3.17
N ASN A 113 18.30 13.61 2.74
CA ASN A 113 18.71 13.72 1.35
C ASN A 113 17.84 12.81 0.48
N LEU A 114 17.56 11.58 0.94
CA LEU A 114 16.63 10.67 0.29
C LEU A 114 15.24 11.29 0.13
N SER A 115 14.68 11.85 1.20
CA SER A 115 13.36 12.52 1.16
C SER A 115 13.31 13.67 0.16
N LEU A 116 14.33 14.53 0.15
CA LEU A 116 14.42 15.66 -0.77
C LEU A 116 14.54 15.22 -2.23
N ILE A 117 15.35 14.19 -2.52
CA ILE A 117 15.46 13.63 -3.88
C ILE A 117 14.11 13.07 -4.35
N VAL A 118 13.42 12.32 -3.49
CA VAL A 118 12.11 11.72 -3.81
C VAL A 118 11.05 12.78 -4.06
N VAL A 119 10.99 13.83 -3.23
CA VAL A 119 10.08 14.97 -3.43
C VAL A 119 10.41 15.71 -4.72
N GLY A 120 11.69 15.96 -5.00
CA GLY A 120 12.13 16.61 -6.23
C GLY A 120 11.73 15.82 -7.48
N LEU A 121 11.99 14.50 -7.49
CA LEU A 121 11.60 13.62 -8.59
C LEU A 121 10.07 13.60 -8.77
N GLY A 122 9.32 13.46 -7.67
CA GLY A 122 7.86 13.51 -7.68
C GLY A 122 7.30 14.83 -8.18
N ALA A 123 7.92 15.97 -7.83
CA ALA A 123 7.55 17.29 -8.31
C ALA A 123 7.72 17.41 -9.84
N VAL A 124 8.84 16.91 -10.38
CA VAL A 124 9.10 16.89 -11.83
C VAL A 124 8.02 16.08 -12.55
N PHE A 125 7.74 14.85 -12.11
CA PHE A 125 6.69 14.04 -12.74
C PHE A 125 5.30 14.64 -12.59
N SER A 126 4.99 15.28 -11.46
CA SER A 126 3.70 15.97 -11.30
C SER A 126 3.59 17.20 -12.20
N LEU A 127 4.69 17.93 -12.43
CA LEU A 127 4.72 19.04 -13.37
C LEU A 127 4.50 18.55 -14.80
N ILE A 128 5.17 17.46 -15.19
CA ILE A 128 4.97 16.81 -16.50
C ILE A 128 3.51 16.41 -16.67
N PHE A 129 2.88 15.83 -15.63
CA PHE A 129 1.46 15.50 -15.66
C PHE A 129 0.61 16.75 -15.90
N HIS A 130 0.73 17.79 -15.06
CA HIS A 130 -0.10 18.99 -15.18
C HIS A 130 0.11 19.78 -16.49
N LEU A 131 1.32 19.77 -17.07
CA LEU A 131 1.59 20.41 -18.36
C LEU A 131 1.18 19.52 -19.56
N GLY A 132 1.25 18.21 -19.39
CA GLY A 132 1.00 17.22 -20.45
C GLY A 132 -0.47 16.84 -20.60
N THR A 133 -1.25 16.81 -19.53
CA THR A 133 -2.69 16.54 -19.58
C THR A 133 -3.45 17.77 -20.04
N LYS A 134 -3.74 17.84 -21.33
CA LYS A 134 -4.62 18.87 -21.90
C LYS A 134 -6.08 18.48 -21.67
N GLU A 135 -6.77 19.25 -20.86
CA GLU A 135 -8.22 19.17 -20.73
C GLU A 135 -8.87 19.84 -21.96
N LYS A 136 -9.93 19.24 -22.51
CA LYS A 136 -10.72 19.88 -23.57
C LYS A 136 -11.50 21.04 -22.92
N PRO A 137 -11.38 22.28 -23.40
CA PRO A 137 -12.13 23.40 -22.83
C PRO A 137 -13.63 23.14 -22.97
N TYR A 138 -14.37 23.37 -21.89
CA TYR A 138 -15.82 23.32 -21.88
C TYR A 138 -16.37 24.31 -22.92
N PRO A 139 -17.27 23.90 -23.83
CA PRO A 139 -17.87 24.83 -24.78
C PRO A 139 -18.66 25.91 -23.99
N PRO A 140 -18.41 27.20 -24.24
CA PRO A 140 -19.02 28.29 -23.49
C PRO A 140 -20.54 28.28 -23.74
N GLY A 141 -21.33 28.07 -22.68
CA GLY A 141 -22.80 28.08 -22.72
C GLY A 141 -23.50 26.88 -22.10
N SER A 142 -22.76 25.85 -21.66
CA SER A 142 -23.34 24.78 -20.83
C SER A 142 -23.38 25.24 -19.37
N LEU A 143 -24.58 25.30 -18.79
CA LEU A 143 -24.76 25.45 -17.33
C LEU A 143 -23.91 24.40 -16.62
N PRO A 144 -23.33 24.68 -15.43
CA PRO A 144 -22.68 23.66 -14.63
C PRO A 144 -23.73 22.59 -14.30
N GLN A 145 -23.72 21.52 -15.07
CA GLN A 145 -24.66 20.42 -14.94
C GLN A 145 -24.35 19.80 -13.57
N LEU A 146 -25.31 19.89 -12.65
CA LEU A 146 -25.18 19.42 -11.26
C LEU A 146 -25.01 17.87 -11.16
N GLU A 147 -24.81 17.20 -12.29
CA GLU A 147 -24.69 15.76 -12.45
C GLU A 147 -23.54 15.46 -13.43
N GLU A 148 -22.35 15.17 -12.88
CA GLU A 148 -21.24 14.49 -13.57
C GLU A 148 -21.66 13.07 -14.00
N SER A 149 -22.52 12.97 -15.02
CA SER A 149 -23.18 11.72 -15.39
C SER A 149 -23.06 11.38 -16.87
N THR A 150 -21.87 11.49 -17.48
CA THR A 150 -21.62 10.79 -18.75
C THR A 150 -20.16 10.36 -18.90
N PRO A 151 -19.81 9.10 -18.54
CA PRO A 151 -18.53 8.52 -18.94
C PRO A 151 -18.49 8.35 -20.48
N LEU A 152 -17.33 8.60 -21.11
CA LEU A 152 -17.12 8.48 -22.56
C LEU A 152 -17.29 7.04 -23.12
N LEU A 153 -17.46 6.05 -22.24
CA LEU A 153 -17.88 4.69 -22.57
C LEU A 153 -19.41 4.66 -22.74
N GLN A 154 -19.90 5.27 -23.82
CA GLN A 154 -21.29 5.10 -24.26
C GLN A 154 -21.43 3.69 -24.86
N LYS A 155 -21.96 2.76 -24.05
CA LYS A 155 -22.21 1.38 -24.46
C LYS A 155 -23.33 1.32 -25.51
N GLU A 156 -23.16 0.43 -26.46
CA GLU A 156 -24.15 0.01 -27.48
C GLU A 156 -25.59 -0.11 -26.92
N PRO A 157 -26.62 0.12 -27.77
CA PRO A 157 -28.00 0.05 -27.32
C PRO A 157 -28.43 -1.41 -27.04
N MET A 158 -29.35 -1.55 -26.07
CA MET A 158 -30.14 -2.75 -25.72
C MET A 158 -29.62 -3.64 -24.57
N SER A 159 -29.82 -3.18 -23.33
CA SER A 159 -30.19 -4.07 -22.21
C SER A 159 -31.01 -3.29 -21.18
N PRO A 160 -31.97 -3.91 -20.45
CA PRO A 160 -32.90 -3.20 -19.58
C PRO A 160 -32.12 -2.40 -18.53
N MET A 161 -32.56 -1.15 -18.32
CA MET A 161 -31.97 -0.16 -17.42
C MET A 161 -31.89 -0.73 -16.00
N ARG A 162 -30.74 -1.30 -15.64
CA ARG A 162 -30.50 -1.78 -14.26
C ARG A 162 -30.37 -0.55 -13.37
N PRO A 163 -31.09 -0.47 -12.23
CA PRO A 163 -30.93 0.65 -11.32
C PRO A 163 -29.50 0.64 -10.78
N LEU A 164 -28.73 1.70 -11.08
CA LEU A 164 -27.38 1.88 -10.58
C LEU A 164 -27.44 2.11 -9.06
N LEU A 165 -26.60 1.41 -8.29
CA LEU A 165 -26.61 1.56 -6.82
C LEU A 165 -26.15 2.96 -6.42
N ILE A 166 -26.95 3.60 -5.57
CA ILE A 166 -26.57 4.86 -4.90
C ILE A 166 -25.61 4.49 -3.75
N TRP A 167 -24.77 5.44 -3.31
CA TRP A 167 -23.79 5.22 -2.23
C TRP A 167 -24.37 4.57 -0.96
N LYS A 168 -25.64 4.85 -0.63
CA LYS A 168 -26.33 4.28 0.54
C LYS A 168 -26.62 2.78 0.39
N ASP A 169 -26.91 2.33 -0.83
CA ASP A 169 -27.31 0.95 -1.10
C ASP A 169 -26.12 -0.01 -0.87
N TRP A 170 -24.90 0.47 -1.09
CA TRP A 170 -23.67 -0.28 -0.78
C TRP A 170 -23.56 -0.67 0.69
N LEU A 171 -24.05 0.18 1.60
CA LEU A 171 -24.02 -0.11 3.05
C LEU A 171 -25.00 -1.21 3.45
N LEU A 172 -25.96 -1.57 2.59
CA LEU A 172 -26.89 -2.67 2.80
C LEU A 172 -26.44 -3.96 2.11
N GLU A 173 -25.52 -3.88 1.15
CA GLU A 173 -25.10 -5.00 0.33
C GLU A 173 -24.10 -5.91 1.08
N PRO A 174 -24.39 -7.21 1.31
CA PRO A 174 -23.46 -8.09 2.02
C PRO A 174 -22.12 -8.30 1.31
N ALA A 175 -22.12 -8.32 -0.03
CA ALA A 175 -20.91 -8.48 -0.83
C ALA A 175 -19.91 -7.34 -0.63
N PHE A 176 -20.40 -6.13 -0.30
CA PHE A 176 -19.56 -4.98 0.05
C PHE A 176 -18.69 -5.27 1.27
N TYR A 177 -19.28 -5.80 2.34
CA TYR A 177 -18.55 -6.12 3.57
C TYR A 177 -17.61 -7.31 3.40
N GLN A 178 -18.00 -8.33 2.64
CA GLN A 178 -17.15 -9.48 2.36
C GLN A 178 -15.84 -9.04 1.67
N VAL A 179 -15.96 -8.27 0.59
CA VAL A 179 -14.79 -7.76 -0.15
C VAL A 179 -14.02 -6.73 0.66
N ALA A 180 -14.68 -5.89 1.47
CA ALA A 180 -14.02 -4.95 2.35
C ALA A 180 -13.15 -5.63 3.41
N VAL A 181 -13.63 -6.72 4.03
CA VAL A 181 -12.84 -7.50 5.00
C VAL A 181 -11.67 -8.18 4.32
N LEU A 182 -11.87 -8.77 3.13
CA LEU A 182 -10.78 -9.36 2.34
C LEU A 182 -9.71 -8.31 2.04
N TYR A 183 -10.13 -7.15 1.50
CA TYR A 183 -9.27 -6.02 1.17
C TYR A 183 -8.51 -5.48 2.37
N MET A 184 -9.19 -5.24 3.49
CA MET A 184 -8.57 -4.79 4.73
C MET A 184 -7.54 -5.81 5.25
N SER A 185 -7.87 -7.10 5.25
CA SER A 185 -6.95 -8.16 5.70
C SER A 185 -5.72 -8.26 4.80
N THR A 186 -5.91 -8.17 3.47
CA THR A 186 -4.81 -8.08 2.50
C THR A 186 -3.89 -6.91 2.83
N ARG A 187 -4.47 -5.71 3.00
CA ARG A 187 -3.72 -4.47 3.27
C ARG A 187 -2.98 -4.53 4.60
N LEU A 188 -3.58 -5.11 5.64
CA LEU A 188 -2.92 -5.33 6.92
C LEU A 188 -1.68 -6.21 6.78
N ILE A 189 -1.78 -7.36 6.09
CA ILE A 189 -0.64 -8.26 5.84
C ILE A 189 0.49 -7.48 5.15
N VAL A 190 0.18 -6.79 4.05
CA VAL A 190 1.19 -6.08 3.24
C VAL A 190 1.80 -4.92 4.01
N ASN A 191 0.98 -4.02 4.56
CA ASN A 191 1.47 -2.78 5.17
C ASN A 191 2.22 -3.05 6.47
N LEU A 192 1.70 -3.92 7.35
CA LEU A 192 2.36 -4.22 8.62
C LEU A 192 3.64 -5.02 8.40
N SER A 193 3.66 -6.00 7.49
CA SER A 193 4.90 -6.73 7.18
C SER A 193 5.97 -5.80 6.62
N GLN A 194 5.61 -4.86 5.73
CA GLN A 194 6.53 -3.84 5.22
C GLN A 194 6.99 -2.84 6.30
N THR A 195 6.13 -2.51 7.26
CA THR A 195 6.48 -1.58 8.35
C THR A 195 7.46 -2.23 9.33
N TYR A 196 7.21 -3.49 9.70
CA TYR A 196 7.98 -4.19 10.72
C TYR A 196 9.18 -4.99 10.18
N ILE A 197 9.32 -5.16 8.86
CA ILE A 197 10.47 -5.89 8.29
C ILE A 197 11.82 -5.28 8.71
N ALA A 198 11.93 -3.95 8.73
CA ALA A 198 13.16 -3.29 9.13
C ALA A 198 13.52 -3.60 10.60
N MET A 199 12.53 -3.50 11.49
CA MET A 199 12.70 -3.82 12.92
C MET A 199 13.02 -5.30 13.13
N TYR A 200 12.41 -6.19 12.36
CA TYR A 200 12.73 -7.62 12.40
C TYR A 200 14.18 -7.90 11.97
N LEU A 201 14.65 -7.26 10.89
CA LEU A 201 16.02 -7.43 10.41
C LEU A 201 17.06 -6.90 11.42
N THR A 202 16.85 -5.71 11.97
CA THR A 202 17.82 -5.07 12.87
C THR A 202 17.73 -5.57 14.30
N ASN A 203 16.52 -5.78 14.82
CA ASN A 203 16.31 -6.02 16.24
C ASN A 203 16.15 -7.52 16.54
N SER A 204 15.57 -8.31 15.64
CA SER A 204 15.46 -9.77 15.83
C SER A 204 16.62 -10.54 15.23
N LEU A 205 16.99 -10.24 13.99
CA LEU A 205 18.08 -10.95 13.30
C LEU A 205 19.46 -10.32 13.53
N LEU A 206 19.52 -9.12 14.14
CA LEU A 206 20.76 -8.39 14.41
C LEU A 206 21.62 -8.21 13.14
N LEU A 207 20.98 -8.02 11.99
CA LEU A 207 21.65 -7.85 10.72
C LEU A 207 22.13 -6.41 10.52
N PRO A 208 23.24 -6.20 9.79
CA PRO A 208 23.75 -4.86 9.49
C PRO A 208 22.73 -3.99 8.73
N LYS A 209 22.80 -2.66 8.89
CA LYS A 209 21.86 -1.69 8.29
C LYS A 209 21.64 -1.84 6.78
N LYS A 210 22.62 -2.34 6.03
CA LYS A 210 22.52 -2.55 4.56
C LYS A 210 21.32 -3.44 4.18
N TYR A 211 20.90 -4.35 5.08
CA TYR A 211 19.76 -5.23 4.86
C TYR A 211 18.41 -4.49 4.88
N ILE A 212 18.34 -3.33 5.54
CA ILE A 212 17.12 -2.50 5.62
C ILE A 212 16.72 -1.95 4.24
N ALA A 213 17.69 -1.72 3.35
CA ALA A 213 17.41 -1.33 1.98
C ALA A 213 17.33 -2.55 1.04
N THR A 214 18.21 -3.54 1.23
CA THR A 214 18.33 -4.68 0.30
C THR A 214 17.13 -5.63 0.37
N ILE A 215 16.61 -5.92 1.57
CA ILE A 215 15.52 -6.89 1.73
C ILE A 215 14.19 -6.35 1.18
N PRO A 216 13.74 -5.13 1.51
CA PRO A 216 12.57 -4.56 0.85
C PRO A 216 12.74 -4.46 -0.66
N LEU A 217 13.94 -4.11 -1.16
CA LEU A 217 14.21 -4.10 -2.61
C LEU A 217 13.92 -5.47 -3.24
N VAL A 218 14.42 -6.56 -2.63
CA VAL A 218 14.15 -7.93 -3.08
C VAL A 218 12.65 -8.26 -3.05
N MET A 219 11.93 -7.84 -1.99
CA MET A 219 10.47 -8.01 -1.90
C MET A 219 9.73 -7.27 -3.03
N TYR A 220 10.13 -6.05 -3.35
CA TYR A 220 9.49 -5.26 -4.43
C TYR A 220 9.82 -5.83 -5.81
N VAL A 221 11.06 -6.25 -6.06
CA VAL A 221 11.46 -6.89 -7.32
C VAL A 221 10.74 -8.22 -7.51
N SER A 222 10.68 -9.07 -6.48
CA SER A 222 9.96 -10.35 -6.58
C SER A 222 8.45 -10.15 -6.77
N GLY A 223 7.85 -9.17 -6.07
CA GLY A 223 6.45 -8.80 -6.26
C GLY A 223 6.15 -8.25 -7.65
N PHE A 224 7.05 -7.45 -8.22
CA PHE A 224 6.95 -6.95 -9.59
C PHE A 224 6.98 -8.10 -10.61
N LEU A 225 7.97 -8.98 -10.50
CA LEU A 225 8.11 -10.14 -11.39
C LEU A 225 6.90 -11.08 -11.30
N SER A 226 6.41 -11.33 -10.09
CA SER A 226 5.20 -12.12 -9.85
C SER A 226 3.98 -11.51 -10.55
N SER A 227 3.88 -10.17 -10.61
CA SER A 227 2.72 -9.48 -11.20
C SER A 227 2.53 -9.75 -12.70
N PHE A 228 3.61 -10.02 -13.45
CA PHE A 228 3.50 -10.43 -14.86
C PHE A 228 2.86 -11.83 -15.03
N LEU A 229 3.08 -12.72 -14.06
CA LEU A 229 2.53 -14.07 -14.07
C LEU A 229 1.06 -14.10 -13.60
N MET A 230 0.57 -13.05 -12.94
CA MET A 230 -0.78 -13.05 -12.38
C MET A 230 -1.88 -13.06 -13.45
N LYS A 231 -1.70 -12.37 -14.59
CA LYS A 231 -2.71 -12.33 -15.66
C LYS A 231 -3.01 -13.72 -16.25
N PRO A 232 -2.01 -14.53 -16.68
CA PRO A 232 -2.28 -15.89 -17.14
C PRO A 232 -2.80 -16.80 -16.03
N VAL A 233 -2.26 -16.68 -14.80
CA VAL A 233 -2.70 -17.49 -13.65
C VAL A 233 -4.18 -17.22 -13.33
N ASN A 234 -4.58 -15.94 -13.21
CA ASN A 234 -5.97 -15.56 -12.98
C ASN A 234 -6.92 -16.08 -14.06
N LYS A 235 -6.47 -16.15 -15.33
CA LYS A 235 -7.26 -16.70 -16.44
C LYS A 235 -7.42 -18.23 -16.33
N TRP A 236 -6.39 -18.92 -15.83
CA TRP A 236 -6.37 -20.38 -15.80
C TRP A 236 -7.09 -20.97 -14.57
N ILE A 237 -6.87 -20.39 -13.38
CA ILE A 237 -7.40 -20.93 -12.12
C ILE A 237 -8.45 -20.05 -11.45
N GLY A 238 -8.71 -18.86 -12.00
CA GLY A 238 -9.65 -17.89 -11.44
C GLY A 238 -9.06 -17.07 -10.28
N ARG A 239 -9.70 -15.93 -10.00
CA ARG A 239 -9.24 -14.95 -9.00
C ARG A 239 -9.28 -15.49 -7.58
N ASN A 240 -10.35 -16.20 -7.19
CA ASN A 240 -10.46 -16.77 -5.84
C ASN A 240 -9.30 -17.74 -5.53
N LEU A 241 -8.97 -18.63 -6.46
CA LEU A 241 -7.87 -19.58 -6.26
C LEU A 241 -6.51 -18.90 -6.33
N THR A 242 -6.35 -17.88 -7.18
CA THR A 242 -5.10 -17.10 -7.24
C THR A 242 -4.85 -16.35 -5.93
N TYR A 243 -5.88 -15.77 -5.33
CA TYR A 243 -5.79 -15.16 -3.99
C TYR A 243 -5.42 -16.21 -2.93
N PHE A 244 -6.02 -17.40 -2.97
CA PHE A 244 -5.67 -18.50 -2.06
C PHE A 244 -4.21 -18.93 -2.20
N VAL A 245 -3.72 -19.13 -3.43
CA VAL A 245 -2.30 -19.44 -3.71
C VAL A 245 -1.39 -18.34 -3.16
N GLY A 246 -1.74 -17.08 -3.35
CA GLY A 246 -1.01 -15.95 -2.77
C GLY A 246 -0.92 -16.03 -1.24
N ILE A 247 -2.02 -16.35 -0.56
CA ILE A 247 -2.02 -16.56 0.89
C ILE A 247 -1.13 -17.74 1.30
N LEU A 248 -1.17 -18.86 0.56
CA LEU A 248 -0.29 -20.00 0.86
C LEU A 248 1.20 -19.63 0.77
N VAL A 249 1.58 -18.79 -0.19
CA VAL A 249 2.95 -18.28 -0.30
C VAL A 249 3.32 -17.39 0.90
N VAL A 250 2.40 -16.54 1.38
CA VAL A 250 2.60 -15.73 2.59
C VAL A 250 2.68 -16.61 3.85
N LEU A 251 1.87 -17.66 3.93
CA LEU A 251 1.92 -18.63 5.03
C LEU A 251 3.21 -19.46 5.00
N ALA A 252 3.74 -19.76 3.82
CA ALA A 252 5.04 -20.40 3.67
C ALA A 252 6.15 -19.49 4.22
N PHE A 253 6.10 -18.18 3.96
CA PHE A 253 6.99 -17.22 4.60
C PHE A 253 6.84 -17.24 6.14
N ALA A 254 5.60 -17.14 6.66
CA ALA A 254 5.36 -17.13 8.10
C ALA A 254 5.88 -18.42 8.77
N SER A 255 5.67 -19.57 8.13
CA SER A 255 6.17 -20.87 8.60
C SER A 255 7.69 -20.99 8.51
N TRP A 256 8.31 -20.40 7.48
CA TRP A 256 9.77 -20.35 7.37
C TRP A 256 10.37 -19.54 8.52
N VAL A 257 9.79 -18.37 8.79
CA VAL A 257 10.24 -17.50 9.89
C VAL A 257 10.09 -18.19 11.24
N THR A 258 8.98 -18.89 11.51
CA THR A 258 8.79 -19.59 12.81
C THR A 258 9.75 -20.75 13.02
N LEU A 259 10.05 -21.51 11.96
CA LEU A 259 10.88 -22.71 12.06
C LEU A 259 12.38 -22.40 12.05
N ALA A 260 12.78 -21.31 11.41
CA ALA A 260 14.18 -20.97 11.27
C ALA A 260 14.76 -20.37 12.57
N ARG A 261 15.66 -21.11 13.21
CA ARG A 261 16.39 -20.67 14.42
C ARG A 261 17.46 -19.60 14.14
N GLN A 262 18.06 -19.61 12.95
CA GLN A 262 19.07 -18.64 12.51
C GLN A 262 18.86 -18.34 11.03
N ILE A 263 18.28 -17.16 10.73
CA ILE A 263 18.06 -16.72 9.36
C ILE A 263 19.25 -15.83 8.96
N GLY A 264 20.26 -16.46 8.37
CA GLY A 264 21.39 -15.76 7.74
C GLY A 264 21.02 -15.33 6.31
N ALA A 265 21.73 -15.86 5.31
CA ALA A 265 21.46 -15.59 3.90
C ALA A 265 20.07 -16.09 3.42
N GLU A 266 19.42 -16.98 4.16
CA GLU A 266 18.08 -17.50 3.84
C GLU A 266 16.99 -16.40 3.83
N ILE A 267 17.24 -15.25 4.47
CA ILE A 267 16.30 -14.12 4.49
C ILE A 267 15.95 -13.63 3.08
N TYR A 268 16.87 -13.77 2.11
CA TYR A 268 16.60 -13.40 0.73
C TYR A 268 15.52 -14.28 0.10
N GLY A 269 15.53 -15.58 0.38
CA GLY A 269 14.48 -16.51 -0.06
C GLY A 269 13.14 -16.19 0.61
N ALA A 270 13.15 -15.93 1.92
CA ALA A 270 11.96 -15.52 2.66
C ALA A 270 11.38 -14.19 2.13
N ALA A 271 12.23 -13.23 1.80
CA ALA A 271 11.84 -11.95 1.18
C ALA A 271 11.20 -12.13 -0.19
N VAL A 272 11.71 -13.07 -1.00
CA VAL A 272 11.10 -13.41 -2.30
C VAL A 272 9.68 -13.96 -2.09
N LEU A 273 9.48 -14.89 -1.16
CA LEU A 273 8.16 -15.43 -0.83
C LEU A 273 7.20 -14.34 -0.34
N LEU A 274 7.62 -13.53 0.63
CA LEU A 274 6.79 -12.46 1.17
C LEU A 274 6.42 -11.44 0.08
N GLY A 275 7.37 -11.03 -0.77
CA GLY A 275 7.13 -10.10 -1.86
C GLY A 275 6.18 -10.65 -2.94
N ALA A 276 6.42 -11.88 -3.41
CA ALA A 276 5.57 -12.52 -4.42
C ALA A 276 4.16 -12.80 -3.89
N GLY A 277 4.05 -13.35 -2.67
CA GLY A 277 2.77 -13.61 -2.01
C GLY A 277 1.97 -12.32 -1.79
N SER A 278 2.61 -11.30 -1.20
CA SER A 278 2.00 -9.98 -0.94
C SER A 278 1.49 -9.29 -2.20
N ALA A 279 2.28 -9.31 -3.29
CA ALA A 279 1.83 -8.75 -4.56
C ALA A 279 0.62 -9.52 -5.12
N THR A 280 0.64 -10.85 -5.03
CA THR A 280 -0.45 -11.72 -5.54
C THR A 280 -1.77 -11.42 -4.83
N ILE A 281 -1.76 -11.38 -3.50
CA ILE A 281 -2.96 -11.09 -2.72
C ILE A 281 -3.44 -9.65 -2.96
N LEU A 282 -2.53 -8.67 -3.05
CA LEU A 282 -2.86 -7.26 -3.25
C LEU A 282 -3.53 -6.99 -4.60
N VAL A 283 -2.92 -7.44 -5.69
CA VAL A 283 -3.45 -7.25 -7.04
C VAL A 283 -4.78 -7.97 -7.22
N THR A 284 -4.89 -9.18 -6.68
CA THR A 284 -6.11 -9.97 -6.79
C THR A 284 -7.25 -9.36 -5.97
N SER A 285 -6.96 -8.85 -4.77
CA SER A 285 -7.92 -8.12 -3.92
C SER A 285 -8.44 -6.84 -4.57
N LEU A 286 -7.56 -6.06 -5.21
CA LEU A 286 -7.95 -4.89 -6.02
C LEU A 286 -8.84 -5.29 -7.21
N SER A 287 -8.55 -6.43 -7.84
CA SER A 287 -9.36 -6.96 -8.95
C SER A 287 -10.75 -7.38 -8.47
N MET A 288 -10.86 -8.06 -7.33
CA MET A 288 -12.15 -8.43 -6.72
C MET A 288 -12.97 -7.20 -6.32
N THR A 289 -12.31 -6.13 -5.88
CA THR A 289 -12.96 -4.84 -5.61
C THR A 289 -13.53 -4.21 -6.88
N ALA A 290 -12.76 -4.23 -7.98
CA ALA A 290 -13.23 -3.73 -9.26
C ALA A 290 -14.41 -4.57 -9.80
N ASP A 291 -14.36 -5.90 -9.62
CA ASP A 291 -15.46 -6.81 -9.99
C ASP A 291 -16.73 -6.52 -9.20
N LEU A 292 -16.61 -6.23 -7.89
CA LEU A 292 -17.74 -5.85 -7.03
C LEU A 292 -18.43 -4.58 -7.56
N ILE A 293 -17.65 -3.54 -7.89
CA ILE A 293 -18.18 -2.28 -8.44
C ILE A 293 -18.87 -2.55 -9.78
N GLY A 294 -18.23 -3.32 -10.66
CA GLY A 294 -18.78 -3.74 -11.94
C GLY A 294 -19.29 -2.57 -12.77
N THR A 295 -20.60 -2.57 -13.07
CA THR A 295 -21.27 -1.52 -13.85
C THR A 295 -21.64 -0.27 -13.04
N ASN A 296 -21.55 -0.31 -11.71
CA ASN A 296 -21.91 0.79 -10.82
C ASN A 296 -20.74 1.79 -10.64
N THR A 297 -20.17 2.25 -11.76
CA THR A 297 -18.98 3.13 -11.74
C THR A 297 -19.25 4.48 -11.08
N HIS A 298 -20.48 4.99 -11.15
CA HIS A 298 -20.89 6.26 -10.52
C HIS A 298 -20.67 6.28 -9.00
N SER A 299 -20.92 5.17 -8.30
CA SER A 299 -20.70 5.05 -6.86
C SER A 299 -19.40 4.31 -6.51
N GLY A 300 -18.56 3.99 -7.50
CA GLY A 300 -17.29 3.30 -7.29
C GLY A 300 -16.27 4.10 -6.47
N ALA A 301 -16.28 5.44 -6.57
CA ALA A 301 -15.43 6.31 -5.75
C ALA A 301 -15.73 6.16 -4.25
N PHE A 302 -17.01 6.03 -3.89
CA PHE A 302 -17.42 5.76 -2.52
C PHE A 302 -16.91 4.41 -2.03
N VAL A 303 -17.02 3.36 -2.85
CA VAL A 303 -16.54 2.01 -2.50
C VAL A 303 -15.04 2.01 -2.23
N TYR A 304 -14.23 2.58 -3.14
CA TYR A 304 -12.78 2.70 -2.93
C TYR A 304 -12.43 3.58 -1.72
N GLY A 305 -13.17 4.66 -1.51
CA GLY A 305 -13.01 5.54 -0.35
C GLY A 305 -13.28 4.80 0.97
N ALA A 306 -14.38 4.05 1.06
CA ALA A 306 -14.74 3.28 2.24
C ALA A 306 -13.72 2.16 2.53
N MET A 307 -13.29 1.43 1.49
CA MET A 307 -12.25 0.40 1.63
C MET A 307 -10.90 0.98 2.08
N SER A 308 -10.49 2.14 1.55
CA SER A 308 -9.26 2.81 1.99
C SER A 308 -9.41 3.49 3.35
N PHE A 309 -10.62 3.78 3.81
CA PHE A 309 -10.82 4.28 5.15
C PHE A 309 -10.65 3.15 6.18
N THR A 310 -11.31 2.01 5.93
CA THR A 310 -11.23 0.85 6.83
C THR A 310 -9.82 0.27 6.86
N ASP A 311 -9.10 0.21 5.74
CA ASP A 311 -7.71 -0.28 5.73
C ASP A 311 -6.76 0.61 6.56
N LYS A 312 -6.85 1.93 6.44
CA LYS A 312 -5.99 2.88 7.17
C LYS A 312 -6.30 2.87 8.66
N MET A 313 -7.58 2.84 9.02
CA MET A 313 -8.00 2.75 10.41
C MET A 313 -7.52 1.45 11.05
N ALA A 314 -7.69 0.31 10.37
CA ALA A 314 -7.24 -0.98 10.88
C ALA A 314 -5.72 -1.04 11.02
N ASN A 315 -4.96 -0.53 10.04
CA ASN A 315 -3.50 -0.47 10.13
C ASN A 315 -3.03 0.41 11.30
N GLY A 316 -3.64 1.59 11.47
CA GLY A 316 -3.33 2.49 12.59
C GLY A 316 -3.58 1.82 13.95
N LEU A 317 -4.74 1.18 14.12
CA LEU A 317 -5.07 0.45 15.35
C LEU A 317 -4.10 -0.72 15.60
N ALA A 318 -3.80 -1.50 14.57
CA ALA A 318 -2.86 -2.62 14.69
C ALA A 318 -1.46 -2.16 15.09
N VAL A 319 -0.96 -1.07 14.50
CA VAL A 319 0.31 -0.45 14.91
C VAL A 319 0.25 0.00 16.36
N MET A 320 -0.80 0.71 16.78
CA MET A 320 -0.94 1.14 18.18
C MET A 320 -0.95 -0.03 19.16
N VAL A 321 -1.66 -1.12 18.83
CA VAL A 321 -1.67 -2.35 19.65
C VAL A 321 -0.26 -2.95 19.74
N ILE A 322 0.43 -3.13 18.61
CA ILE A 322 1.79 -3.68 18.59
C ILE A 322 2.74 -2.80 19.40
N GLN A 323 2.70 -1.48 19.21
CA GLN A 323 3.60 -0.55 19.92
C GLN A 323 3.30 -0.50 21.44
N ASN A 324 2.03 -0.57 21.85
CA ASN A 324 1.68 -0.63 23.28
C ASN A 324 2.08 -1.96 23.95
N LEU A 325 2.20 -3.04 23.17
CA LEU A 325 2.68 -4.34 23.66
C LEU A 325 4.21 -4.45 23.62
N HIS A 326 4.92 -3.39 23.22
CA HIS A 326 6.38 -3.40 23.16
C HIS A 326 6.97 -3.62 24.57
N PRO A 327 7.84 -4.65 24.75
CA PRO A 327 8.24 -5.09 26.09
C PRO A 327 9.27 -4.20 26.79
N CYS A 328 9.85 -3.20 26.11
CA CYS A 328 10.96 -2.38 26.61
C CYS A 328 10.55 -0.90 26.72
N PRO A 329 10.11 -0.39 27.89
CA PRO A 329 9.62 0.98 28.02
C PRO A 329 10.72 2.06 28.07
N THR A 330 11.97 1.70 28.40
CA THR A 330 13.05 2.66 28.69
C THR A 330 14.26 2.55 27.75
N GLU A 331 14.32 1.53 26.90
CA GLU A 331 15.43 1.30 25.97
C GLU A 331 14.91 1.04 24.55
N LEU A 332 15.74 1.30 23.53
CA LEU A 332 15.38 1.11 22.13
C LEU A 332 15.05 -0.37 21.80
N CYS A 333 15.76 -1.32 22.43
CA CYS A 333 15.46 -2.75 22.37
C CYS A 333 16.20 -3.50 23.50
N CYS A 334 15.45 -4.27 24.28
CA CYS A 334 15.95 -5.18 25.32
C CYS A 334 15.93 -6.65 24.80
N PRO A 335 16.49 -7.65 25.51
CA PRO A 335 16.52 -9.04 25.02
C PRO A 335 15.14 -9.61 24.63
N ALA A 336 14.08 -9.17 25.29
CA ALA A 336 12.70 -9.57 24.96
C ALA A 336 12.21 -9.02 23.60
N CYS A 337 12.79 -7.91 23.12
CA CYS A 337 12.43 -7.29 21.84
C CYS A 337 12.85 -8.14 20.63
N ILE A 338 13.89 -8.99 20.76
CA ILE A 338 14.31 -9.96 19.73
C ILE A 338 13.15 -10.91 19.40
N SER A 339 12.59 -11.56 20.43
CA SER A 339 11.46 -12.49 20.29
C SER A 339 10.18 -11.76 19.88
N PHE A 340 9.97 -10.56 20.42
CA PHE A 340 8.80 -9.74 20.11
C PHE A 340 8.65 -9.46 18.61
N TYR A 341 9.65 -8.83 17.97
CA TYR A 341 9.54 -8.49 16.55
C TYR A 341 9.52 -9.72 15.63
N HIS A 342 10.12 -10.83 16.07
CA HIS A 342 10.00 -12.12 15.38
C HIS A 342 8.53 -12.60 15.37
N TRP A 343 7.88 -12.65 16.52
CA TRP A 343 6.48 -13.07 16.62
C TRP A 343 5.50 -12.04 16.01
N VAL A 344 5.83 -10.74 16.04
CA VAL A 344 5.04 -9.73 15.32
C VAL A 344 5.00 -10.04 13.83
N MET A 345 6.14 -10.34 13.20
CA MET A 345 6.18 -10.68 11.78
C MET A 345 5.34 -11.92 11.46
N VAL A 346 5.44 -12.95 12.30
CA VAL A 346 4.66 -14.20 12.14
C VAL A 346 3.16 -13.95 12.35
N LEU A 347 2.77 -13.21 13.39
CA LEU A 347 1.36 -12.96 13.71
C LEU A 347 0.69 -12.07 12.66
N VAL A 348 1.39 -11.04 12.20
CA VAL A 348 0.91 -10.14 11.15
C VAL A 348 0.70 -10.88 9.83
N THR A 349 1.64 -11.73 9.43
CA THR A 349 1.54 -12.44 8.14
C THR A 349 0.66 -13.68 8.24
N GLY A 350 0.86 -14.53 9.24
CA GLY A 350 0.14 -15.77 9.43
C GLY A 350 -1.22 -15.62 10.13
N GLY A 351 -1.28 -14.84 11.21
CA GLY A 351 -2.52 -14.64 11.97
C GLY A 351 -3.60 -13.92 11.15
N ILE A 352 -3.23 -12.84 10.45
CA ILE A 352 -4.16 -12.09 9.60
C ILE A 352 -4.51 -12.89 8.33
N ALA A 353 -3.62 -13.75 7.84
CA ALA A 353 -3.92 -14.66 6.73
C ALA A 353 -5.09 -15.61 7.06
N ILE A 354 -5.28 -16.02 8.31
CA ILE A 354 -6.44 -16.83 8.72
C ILE A 354 -7.74 -16.05 8.51
N ALA A 355 -7.78 -14.77 8.90
CA ALA A 355 -8.93 -13.91 8.66
C ALA A 355 -9.19 -13.72 7.15
N ALA A 356 -8.12 -13.57 6.36
CA ALA A 356 -8.21 -13.48 4.90
C ALA A 356 -8.76 -14.77 4.26
N ILE A 357 -8.35 -15.95 4.75
CA ILE A 357 -8.88 -17.26 4.31
C ILE A 357 -10.35 -17.38 4.68
N ALA A 358 -10.73 -17.04 5.91
CA ALA A 358 -12.13 -17.10 6.35
C ALA A 358 -13.03 -16.20 5.49
N SER A 359 -12.57 -14.99 5.16
CA SER A 359 -13.24 -14.07 4.25
C SER A 359 -13.34 -14.64 2.83
N LEU A 360 -12.26 -15.24 2.31
CA LEU A 360 -12.27 -15.89 1.01
C LEU A 360 -13.26 -17.07 0.95
N CYS A 361 -13.29 -17.91 1.99
CA CYS A 361 -14.24 -19.01 2.09
C CYS A 361 -15.69 -18.50 2.09
N CYS A 362 -15.96 -17.39 2.79
CA CYS A 362 -17.27 -16.73 2.77
C CYS A 362 -17.66 -16.29 1.35
N ILE A 363 -16.72 -15.71 0.61
CA ILE A 363 -16.91 -15.29 -0.80
C ILE A 363 -17.11 -16.50 -1.73
N MET A 364 -16.45 -17.64 -1.46
CA MET A 364 -16.64 -18.85 -2.25
C MET A 364 -18.01 -19.49 -2.03
N VAL A 365 -18.52 -19.47 -0.78
CA VAL A 365 -19.86 -19.98 -0.43
C VAL A 365 -20.95 -19.05 -0.92
N TRP A 366 -20.79 -17.74 -0.72
CA TRP A 366 -21.68 -16.70 -1.21
C TRP A 366 -20.96 -15.83 -2.24
N PRO A 367 -21.04 -16.20 -3.54
CA PRO A 367 -20.32 -15.50 -4.59
C PRO A 367 -20.74 -14.05 -4.69
N ILE A 368 -19.79 -13.18 -5.04
CA ILE A 368 -19.97 -11.75 -5.25
C ILE A 368 -21.07 -11.55 -6.32
N ARG A 369 -22.28 -11.25 -5.86
CA ARG A 369 -23.41 -10.86 -6.70
C ARG A 369 -24.12 -9.73 -6.00
N VAL A 370 -24.12 -8.56 -6.66
CA VAL A 370 -24.91 -7.41 -6.22
C VAL A 370 -26.39 -7.75 -6.37
N ARG A 371 -27.11 -7.80 -5.25
CA ARG A 371 -28.56 -8.05 -5.26
C ARG A 371 -29.30 -6.75 -5.51
N TYR A 372 -29.75 -6.55 -6.75
CA TYR A 372 -30.70 -5.48 -7.04
C TYR A 372 -32.02 -5.80 -6.30
N ARG A 373 -32.37 -4.97 -5.31
CA ARG A 373 -33.73 -4.98 -4.77
C ARG A 373 -34.61 -4.23 -5.77
N GLU A 374 -35.64 -4.91 -6.27
CA GLU A 374 -36.74 -4.29 -7.03
C GLU A 374 -37.55 -3.35 -6.15
#